data_AF-A0A935U2W3-F1
#
_entry.id   AF-A0A935U2W3-F1
#
_cell.length_a   1.000
_cell.length_b   1.000
_cell.length_c   1.000
_cell.angle_alpha   90.00
_cell.angle_beta   90.00
_cell.angle_gamma   90.00
#
_symmetry.space_group_name_H-M   'P 1'
#
loop_
_entity.id
_entity.type
_entity.pdbx_description
1 polymer ?
#
loop_
_entity_poly.entity_id
_entity_poly.type
_entity_poly.pdbx_seq_one_letter_code
_entity_poly.pdbx_strand_id
1 'polypeptide(L)'
;MVAAAGAEGLSLIPISGFRPLVYQRGLFKRAVRRYGSERKAARWVAPPGHSEHHTGWTLDLGDGDRPATDIDTAFENTPVFAWLVKNAAAHGFELSFPKGNPQGVNYEPWHWRFVGDADARGAFHPD
;
A
#
# COMPACT_ATOMS: atom_id res chain seq x y z
N MET A 1 12.56 0.79 -9.46
CA MET A 1 12.25 1.55 -8.22
C MET A 1 13.28 1.30 -7.11
N VAL A 2 13.38 0.11 -6.50
CA VAL A 2 14.38 -0.19 -5.44
C VAL A 2 15.81 0.16 -5.86
N ALA A 3 16.27 -0.31 -7.02
CA ALA A 3 17.61 0.01 -7.53
C ALA A 3 17.83 1.51 -7.79
N ALA A 4 16.79 2.25 -8.20
CA ALA A 4 16.88 3.69 -8.45
C ALA A 4 17.01 4.47 -7.13
N ALA A 5 16.19 4.13 -6.13
CA ALA A 5 16.33 4.68 -4.78
C ALA A 5 17.71 4.36 -4.17
N GLY A 6 18.20 3.13 -4.34
CA GLY A 6 19.51 2.71 -3.87
C GLY A 6 20.67 3.47 -4.52
N ALA A 7 20.55 3.85 -5.79
CA ALA A 7 21.53 4.69 -6.48
C ALA A 7 21.61 6.11 -5.89
N GLU A 8 20.57 6.56 -5.19
CA GLU A 8 20.52 7.82 -4.44
C GLU A 8 20.83 7.63 -2.94
N GLY A 9 21.29 6.44 -2.54
CA GLY A 9 21.65 6.12 -1.16
C GLY A 9 20.46 5.86 -0.24
N LEU A 10 19.29 5.52 -0.79
CA LEU A 10 18.07 5.25 -0.03
C LEU A 10 17.74 3.75 0.04
N SER A 11 17.35 3.28 1.23
CA SER A 11 16.96 1.90 1.48
C SER A 11 15.45 1.68 1.30
N LEU A 12 14.97 1.66 0.05
CA LEU A 12 13.58 1.32 -0.24
C LEU A 12 13.36 -0.20 -0.18
N ILE A 13 12.49 -0.68 0.71
CA ILE A 13 12.23 -2.12 0.89
C ILE A 13 10.76 -2.48 0.66
N PRO A 14 10.45 -3.66 0.07
CA PRO A 14 9.11 -4.22 0.07
C PRO A 14 8.80 -4.91 1.42
N ILE A 15 7.67 -4.58 2.02
CA ILE A 15 7.17 -5.19 3.27
C ILE A 15 6.13 -6.27 2.97
N SER A 16 5.19 -5.98 2.06
CA SER A 16 4.11 -6.90 1.67
C SER A 16 3.81 -6.77 0.18
N GLY A 17 3.38 -7.87 -0.44
CA GLY A 17 2.99 -7.92 -1.85
C GLY A 17 1.73 -8.73 -2.03
N PHE A 18 1.72 -9.68 -2.96
CA PHE A 18 0.55 -10.54 -3.19
C PHE A 18 0.06 -11.21 -1.90
N ARG A 19 -1.26 -11.19 -1.71
CA ARG A 19 -1.90 -11.73 -0.51
C ARG A 19 -3.08 -12.63 -0.88
N PRO A 20 -3.11 -13.91 -0.47
CA PRO A 20 -4.22 -14.80 -0.79
C PRO A 20 -5.47 -14.49 0.04
N LEU A 21 -6.65 -14.82 -0.50
CA LEU A 21 -7.96 -14.61 0.15
C LEU A 21 -8.03 -15.18 1.58
N VAL A 22 -7.47 -16.36 1.79
CA VAL A 22 -7.47 -17.03 3.11
C VAL A 22 -6.73 -16.20 4.16
N TYR A 23 -5.60 -15.59 3.78
CA TYR A 23 -4.82 -14.75 4.68
C TYR A 23 -5.55 -13.43 4.98
N GLN A 24 -6.12 -12.78 3.95
CA GLN A 24 -6.92 -11.56 4.13
C GLN A 24 -8.13 -11.80 5.04
N ARG A 25 -8.76 -12.97 4.98
CA ARG A 25 -9.85 -13.36 5.89
C ARG A 25 -9.41 -13.36 7.35
N GLY A 26 -8.20 -13.82 7.63
CA GLY A 26 -7.62 -13.76 8.97
C GLY A 26 -7.40 -12.34 9.46
N LEU A 27 -6.84 -11.47 8.60
CA LEU A 27 -6.63 -10.05 8.91
C LEU A 27 -7.94 -9.33 9.18
N PHE A 28 -8.92 -9.47 8.29
CA PHE A 28 -10.21 -8.79 8.42
C PHE A 28 -10.94 -9.22 9.70
N LYS A 29 -10.95 -10.53 10.02
CA LYS A 29 -11.52 -11.02 11.28
C LYS A 29 -10.86 -10.40 12.52
N ARG A 30 -9.53 -10.21 12.51
CA ARG A 30 -8.81 -9.53 13.60
C ARG A 30 -9.21 -8.05 13.69
N ALA A 31 -9.31 -7.38 12.56
CA ALA A 31 -9.74 -5.98 12.50
C ALA A 31 -11.17 -5.79 13.02
N VAL A 32 -12.11 -6.67 12.63
CA VAL A 32 -13.50 -6.63 13.14
C VAL A 32 -13.54 -6.74 14.66
N ARG A 33 -12.76 -7.67 15.25
CA ARG A 33 -12.65 -7.78 16.71
C ARG A 33 -12.07 -6.54 17.36
N ARG A 34 -11.08 -5.89 16.72
CA ARG A 34 -10.44 -4.66 17.23
C ARG A 34 -11.37 -3.45 17.16
N TYR A 35 -12.09 -3.28 16.05
CA TYR A 35 -12.85 -2.04 15.78
C TYR A 35 -14.36 -2.17 16.05
N GLY A 36 -14.84 -3.38 16.34
CA GLY A 36 -16.22 -3.65 16.77
C GLY A 36 -17.27 -3.69 15.66
N SER A 37 -16.89 -3.50 14.39
CA SER A 37 -17.78 -3.76 13.25
C SER A 37 -17.01 -3.90 11.94
N GLU A 38 -17.60 -4.60 10.96
CA GLU A 38 -17.05 -4.72 9.60
C GLU A 38 -16.86 -3.36 8.93
N ARG A 39 -17.84 -2.46 9.05
CA ARG A 39 -17.76 -1.11 8.49
C ARG A 39 -16.58 -0.29 9.06
N LYS A 40 -16.31 -0.41 10.36
CA LYS A 40 -15.16 0.27 10.99
C LYS A 40 -13.84 -0.40 10.61
N ALA A 41 -13.82 -1.73 10.56
CA ALA A 41 -12.65 -2.50 10.16
C ALA A 41 -12.25 -2.25 8.70
N ALA A 42 -13.22 -2.12 7.79
CA ALA A 42 -13.00 -1.88 6.36
C ALA A 42 -12.25 -0.57 6.05
N ARG A 43 -12.21 0.39 6.99
CA ARG A 43 -11.41 1.61 6.86
C ARG A 43 -9.90 1.37 7.02
N TRP A 44 -9.51 0.24 7.61
CA TRP A 44 -8.11 -0.09 7.94
C TRP A 44 -7.64 -1.40 7.32
N VAL A 45 -8.56 -2.34 7.09
CA VAL A 45 -8.25 -3.65 6.53
C VAL A 45 -9.37 -4.01 5.58
N ALA A 46 -9.05 -4.16 4.30
CA ALA A 46 -10.05 -4.52 3.29
C ALA A 46 -10.73 -5.86 3.61
N PRO A 47 -12.04 -6.01 3.34
CA PRO A 47 -12.68 -7.32 3.33
C PRO A 47 -11.99 -8.28 2.35
N PRO A 48 -12.05 -9.61 2.57
CA PRO A 48 -11.53 -10.58 1.59
C PRO A 48 -12.17 -10.37 0.22
N GLY A 49 -11.36 -10.43 -0.84
CA GLY A 49 -11.81 -10.15 -2.21
C GLY A 49 -11.81 -8.67 -2.60
N HIS A 50 -11.56 -7.77 -1.64
CA HIS A 50 -11.54 -6.32 -1.88
C HIS A 50 -10.18 -5.69 -1.57
N SER A 51 -9.17 -6.48 -1.20
CA SER A 51 -7.81 -5.99 -1.01
C SER A 51 -7.09 -5.86 -2.35
N GLU A 52 -6.49 -4.71 -2.62
CA GLU A 52 -5.66 -4.51 -3.82
C GLU A 52 -4.48 -5.51 -3.89
N HIS A 53 -3.97 -6.00 -2.76
CA HIS A 53 -2.94 -7.07 -2.73
C HIS A 53 -3.40 -8.40 -3.36
N HIS A 54 -4.71 -8.61 -3.58
CA HIS A 54 -5.19 -9.77 -4.34
C HIS A 54 -4.83 -9.70 -5.82
N THR A 55 -4.61 -8.50 -6.35
CA THR A 55 -4.29 -8.30 -7.76
C THR A 55 -2.87 -8.72 -8.13
N GLY A 56 -1.95 -8.70 -7.17
CA GLY A 56 -0.53 -8.89 -7.42
C GLY A 56 0.21 -7.63 -7.92
N TRP A 57 -0.49 -6.53 -8.18
CA TRP A 57 0.09 -5.25 -8.63
C TRP A 57 0.35 -4.25 -7.49
N THR A 58 0.23 -4.68 -6.23
CA THR A 58 0.30 -3.79 -5.07
C THR A 58 1.40 -4.21 -4.12
N LEU A 59 2.12 -3.22 -3.59
CA LEU A 59 3.19 -3.38 -2.60
C LEU A 59 2.97 -2.44 -1.42
N ASP A 60 3.16 -2.98 -0.22
CA ASP A 60 3.50 -2.17 0.95
C ASP A 60 5.01 -1.93 0.94
N LEU A 61 5.44 -0.68 1.01
CA LEU A 61 6.82 -0.23 0.92
C LEU A 61 7.25 0.46 2.22
N GLY A 62 8.53 0.31 2.58
CA GLY A 62 9.11 0.88 3.79
C GLY A 62 10.49 1.50 3.57
N ASP A 63 10.97 2.17 4.61
CA ASP A 63 12.33 2.69 4.72
C ASP A 63 13.16 1.70 5.55
N GLY A 64 14.08 0.99 4.90
CA GLY A 64 14.92 -0.02 5.52
C GLY A 64 15.86 0.53 6.60
N ASP A 65 16.12 1.84 6.60
CA ASP A 65 16.89 2.50 7.67
C ASP A 65 15.99 2.95 8.83
N ARG A 66 14.66 2.83 8.68
CA ARG A 66 13.64 3.24 9.67
C ARG A 66 12.50 2.22 9.80
N PRO A 67 12.79 0.94 10.13
CA PRO A 67 11.77 -0.12 10.22
C PRO A 67 10.70 0.14 11.28
N ALA A 68 10.96 1.02 12.26
CA ALA A 68 9.97 1.46 13.24
C ALA A 68 8.78 2.23 12.61
N THR A 69 8.88 2.61 11.34
CA THR A 69 7.82 3.30 10.58
C THR A 69 7.02 2.37 9.67
N ASP A 70 7.34 1.08 9.63
CA ASP A 70 6.69 0.10 8.76
C ASP A 70 5.20 -0.02 9.07
N ILE A 71 4.36 0.11 8.01
CA ILE A 71 2.89 0.03 8.11
C ILE A 71 2.34 1.03 9.15
N ASP A 72 2.99 2.18 9.27
CA ASP A 72 2.60 3.29 10.13
C ASP A 72 2.63 4.61 9.36
N THR A 73 1.75 5.56 9.74
CA THR A 73 1.71 6.88 9.13
C THR A 73 3.02 7.66 9.27
N ALA A 74 3.84 7.35 10.27
CA ALA A 74 5.17 7.92 10.44
C ALA A 74 6.11 7.68 9.24
N PHE A 75 5.83 6.68 8.39
CA PHE A 75 6.55 6.46 7.14
C PHE A 75 6.54 7.70 6.23
N GLU A 76 5.50 8.54 6.31
CA GLU A 76 5.40 9.77 5.51
C GLU A 76 6.54 10.77 5.80
N ASN A 77 7.21 10.66 6.95
CA ASN A 77 8.30 11.53 7.37
C ASN A 77 9.69 10.98 7.00
N THR A 78 9.75 9.94 6.18
CA THR A 78 11.01 9.30 5.77
C THR A 78 11.58 9.86 4.46
N PRO A 79 12.90 9.86 4.28
CA PRO A 79 13.54 10.16 3.00
C PRO A 79 13.02 9.26 1.87
N VAL A 80 12.78 7.98 2.16
CA VAL A 80 12.24 7.02 1.18
C VAL A 80 10.84 7.42 0.72
N PHE A 81 9.93 7.80 1.63
CA PHE A 81 8.61 8.29 1.22
C PHE A 81 8.70 9.57 0.39
N ALA A 82 9.54 10.53 0.80
CA ALA A 82 9.76 11.75 0.04
C ALA A 82 10.30 11.47 -1.38
N TRP A 83 11.12 10.43 -1.53
CA TRP A 83 11.60 9.95 -2.83
C TRP A 83 10.48 9.27 -3.64
N LEU A 84 9.65 8.42 -3.02
CA LEU A 84 8.52 7.76 -3.69
C LEU A 84 7.54 8.78 -4.26
N VAL A 85 7.17 9.81 -3.50
CA VAL A 85 6.26 10.88 -3.96
C VAL A 85 6.76 11.55 -5.25
N LYS A 86 8.08 11.65 -5.45
CA LYS A 86 8.68 12.28 -6.63
C LYS A 86 8.90 11.31 -7.80
N ASN A 87 9.20 10.04 -7.51
CA ASN A 87 9.77 9.12 -8.50
C ASN A 87 8.89 7.91 -8.82
N ALA A 88 7.95 7.53 -7.96
CA ALA A 88 7.15 6.31 -8.13
C ALA A 88 6.35 6.33 -9.45
N ALA A 89 5.80 7.48 -9.85
CA ALA A 89 5.04 7.63 -11.10
C ALA A 89 5.88 7.31 -12.34
N ALA A 90 7.17 7.68 -12.36
CA ALA A 90 8.09 7.33 -13.45
C ALA A 90 8.38 5.82 -13.54
N HIS A 91 8.08 5.08 -12.48
CA HIS A 91 8.14 3.62 -12.43
C HIS A 91 6.75 2.96 -12.56
N GLY A 92 5.71 3.73 -12.90
CA GLY A 92 4.35 3.24 -13.06
C GLY A 92 3.63 2.95 -11.75
N PHE A 93 4.08 3.49 -10.62
CA PHE A 93 3.43 3.34 -9.32
C PHE A 93 2.72 4.62 -8.89
N GLU A 94 1.60 4.46 -8.18
CA GLU A 94 0.88 5.54 -7.53
C GLU A 94 0.51 5.17 -6.09
N LEU A 95 0.34 6.19 -5.25
CA LEU A 95 -0.15 6.01 -3.88
C LEU A 95 -1.64 5.69 -3.93
N SER A 96 -2.04 4.53 -3.40
CA SER A 96 -3.41 4.05 -3.60
C SER A 96 -4.42 4.72 -2.68
N PHE A 97 -4.01 5.00 -1.43
CA PHE A 97 -4.86 5.57 -0.39
C PHE A 97 -4.28 6.88 0.17
N PRO A 98 -4.27 7.98 -0.60
CA PRO A 98 -3.97 9.31 -0.08
C PRO A 98 -5.02 9.77 0.94
N LYS A 99 -4.68 10.83 1.71
CA LYS A 99 -5.62 11.48 2.62
C LYS A 99 -6.88 11.90 1.86
N GLY A 100 -8.05 11.46 2.32
CA GLY A 100 -9.34 11.78 1.69
C GLY A 100 -9.64 11.03 0.39
N ASN A 101 -8.99 9.90 0.12
CA ASN A 101 -9.32 9.06 -1.03
C ASN A 101 -10.83 8.69 -1.07
N PRO A 102 -11.43 8.56 -2.27
CA PRO A 102 -12.87 8.38 -2.44
C PRO A 102 -13.39 7.03 -1.93
N GLN A 103 -12.50 6.03 -1.75
CA GLN A 103 -12.87 4.72 -1.22
C GLN A 103 -13.16 4.76 0.29
N GLY A 104 -12.78 5.86 0.98
CA GLY A 104 -12.99 6.01 2.41
C GLY A 104 -12.08 5.11 3.28
N VAL A 105 -11.05 4.52 2.67
CA VAL A 105 -9.94 3.85 3.36
C VAL A 105 -9.11 4.93 4.04
N ASN A 106 -8.53 4.62 5.21
CA ASN A 106 -7.65 5.57 5.87
C ASN A 106 -6.37 5.81 5.05
N TYR A 107 -5.63 6.85 5.40
CA TYR A 107 -4.39 7.17 4.74
C TYR A 107 -3.33 6.09 5.01
N GLU A 108 -2.75 5.54 3.94
CA GLU A 108 -1.73 4.48 3.99
C GLU A 108 -0.50 4.88 3.16
N PRO A 109 0.44 5.68 3.71
CA PRO A 109 1.62 6.15 2.97
C PRO A 109 2.54 5.04 2.44
N TRP A 110 2.43 3.84 3.01
CA TRP A 110 3.19 2.66 2.62
C TRP A 110 2.58 1.90 1.44
N HIS A 111 1.32 2.13 1.06
CA HIS A 111 0.58 1.26 0.14
C HIS A 111 0.56 1.82 -1.31
N TRP A 112 1.34 1.21 -2.20
CA TRP A 112 1.56 1.67 -3.58
C TRP A 112 1.13 0.60 -4.60
N ARG A 113 0.40 1.02 -5.62
CA ARG A 113 -0.08 0.14 -6.70
C ARG A 113 0.57 0.48 -8.03
N PHE A 114 0.88 -0.55 -8.79
CA PHE A 114 1.37 -0.44 -10.15
C PHE A 114 0.19 -0.24 -11.11
N VAL A 115 0.30 0.78 -11.96
CA VAL A 115 -0.66 1.16 -13.01
C VAL A 115 0.04 1.37 -14.35
N GLY A 116 1.28 0.87 -14.50
CA GLY A 116 2.12 1.15 -15.67
C GLY A 116 1.68 0.46 -16.97
N ASP A 117 0.89 -0.61 -16.89
CA ASP A 117 0.31 -1.30 -18.04
C ASP A 117 -1.24 -1.30 -18.00
N ALA A 118 -1.87 -1.75 -19.10
CA ALA A 118 -3.32 -1.72 -19.26
C ALA A 118 -4.06 -2.68 -18.33
N ASP A 119 -3.53 -3.89 -18.12
CA ASP A 119 -4.16 -4.90 -17.26
C ASP A 119 -4.14 -4.43 -15.81
N ALA A 120 -2.99 -3.91 -15.36
CA ALA A 120 -2.83 -3.36 -14.01
C ALA A 120 -3.73 -2.14 -13.81
N ARG A 121 -3.77 -1.21 -14.77
CA ARG A 121 -4.62 -0.01 -14.68
C ARG A 121 -6.10 -0.39 -14.62
N GLY A 122 -6.56 -1.33 -15.44
CA GLY A 122 -7.96 -1.77 -15.48
C GLY A 122 -8.44 -2.41 -14.16
N ALA A 123 -7.52 -2.92 -13.33
CA ALA A 123 -7.86 -3.47 -12.02
C ALA A 123 -8.25 -2.42 -10.98
N PHE A 124 -7.81 -1.17 -11.14
CA PHE A 124 -8.00 -0.09 -10.17
C PHE A 124 -8.86 1.07 -10.70
N HIS A 125 -8.84 1.25 -12.01
CA HIS A 125 -9.56 2.32 -12.72
C HIS A 125 -10.39 1.69 -13.85
N PRO A 126 -11.47 0.95 -13.52
CA PRO A 126 -12.37 0.43 -14.55
C PRO A 126 -13.09 1.59 -15.25
N ASP A 127 -13.21 1.49 -16.59
CA ASP A 127 -13.91 2.43 -17.46
C ASP A 127 -15.41 2.60 -17.09
#